data_AF-A0A151K459-F1
#
_entry.id   AF-A0A151K459-F1
#
_cell.length_a   1.000
_cell.length_b   1.000
_cell.length_c   1.000
_cell.angle_alpha   90.00
_cell.angle_beta   90.00
_cell.angle_gamma   90.00
#
_symmetry.space_group_name_H-M   'P 1'
#
loop_
_entity.id
_entity.type
_entity.pdbx_description
1 polymer ?
#
loop_
_entity_poly.entity_id
_entity_poly.type
_entity_poly.pdbx_seq_one_letter_code
_entity_poly.pdbx_strand_id
1 'polypeptide(L)'
;MCHAGDCGACVVSVTFKDKTIAVNSCLVLVLTCDSWNIVTTEGLGNKRNGYHAIQATLAKKNGSQCGYCSPGMVMNMYRYELLKLLINFYIKEILYFGHITFLTL
;
A
#
# COMPACT_ATOMS: atom_id res chain seq x y z
N MET A 1 -10.48 16.89 -2.34
CA MET A 1 -11.82 16.65 -2.91
C MET A 1 -12.89 16.71 -1.83
N CYS A 2 -13.17 15.63 -1.09
CA CYS A 2 -14.19 15.69 -0.02
C CYS A 2 -13.67 16.34 1.27
N HIS A 3 -12.36 16.25 1.55
CA HIS A 3 -11.72 16.74 2.78
C HIS A 3 -12.28 16.16 4.10
N ALA A 4 -13.13 15.14 4.01
CA ALA A 4 -13.76 14.47 5.14
C ALA A 4 -13.33 12.99 5.29
N GLY A 5 -12.55 12.46 4.34
CA GLY A 5 -12.09 11.07 4.34
C GLY A 5 -12.95 10.07 3.57
N ASP A 6 -14.14 10.48 3.11
CA ASP A 6 -15.11 9.56 2.49
C ASP A 6 -14.70 9.05 1.10
N CYS A 7 -14.07 9.91 0.30
CA CYS A 7 -13.83 9.59 -1.12
C CYS A 7 -12.60 8.72 -1.39
N GLY A 8 -11.67 8.60 -0.43
CA GLY A 8 -10.42 7.85 -0.60
C GLY A 8 -9.46 8.34 -1.70
N ALA A 9 -9.73 9.47 -2.37
CA ALA A 9 -8.86 9.97 -3.44
C ALA A 9 -7.48 10.45 -2.94
N CYS A 10 -7.39 10.80 -1.66
CA CYS A 10 -6.17 11.31 -1.00
C CYS A 10 -5.42 10.22 -0.23
N VAL A 11 -5.62 8.94 -0.56
CA VAL A 11 -4.96 7.85 0.16
C VAL A 11 -3.46 7.85 -0.16
N VAL A 12 -2.64 7.75 0.89
CA VAL A 12 -1.19 7.56 0.82
C VAL A 12 -0.78 6.40 1.74
N SER A 13 0.37 5.80 1.47
CA SER A 13 0.95 4.76 2.32
C SER A 13 1.92 5.40 3.29
N VAL A 14 1.80 5.05 4.56
CA VAL A 14 2.64 5.56 5.65
C VAL A 14 3.25 4.38 6.38
N THR A 15 4.56 4.41 6.59
CA THR A 15 5.27 3.48 7.47
C THR A 15 5.76 4.23 8.71
N PHE A 16 5.35 3.76 9.88
CA PHE A 16 5.84 4.22 11.18
C PHE A 16 5.97 3.03 12.12
N LYS A 17 7.02 2.95 12.94
CA LYS A 17 7.25 1.85 13.90
C LYS A 17 7.05 0.46 13.26
N ASP A 18 7.64 0.25 12.08
CA ASP A 18 7.57 -0.98 11.27
C ASP A 18 6.17 -1.38 10.80
N LYS A 19 5.16 -0.52 10.99
CA LYS A 19 3.80 -0.74 10.52
C LYS A 19 3.54 0.13 9.31
N THR A 20 3.13 -0.50 8.22
CA THR A 20 2.68 0.20 7.02
C THR A 20 1.16 0.25 6.96
N ILE A 21 0.59 1.46 6.90
CA ILE A 21 -0.85 1.71 6.87
C ILE A 21 -1.22 2.63 5.71
N ALA A 22 -2.43 2.47 5.17
CA ALA A 22 -3.01 3.43 4.25
C ALA A 22 -3.78 4.49 5.05
N VAL A 23 -3.56 5.77 4.76
CA VAL A 23 -4.23 6.88 5.46
C VAL A 23 -4.78 7.88 4.48
N ASN A 24 -5.86 8.55 4.86
CA ASN A 24 -6.40 9.69 4.14
C ASN A 24 -5.57 10.93 4.48
N SER A 25 -4.72 11.40 3.55
CA SER A 25 -3.84 12.55 3.83
C SER A 25 -4.60 13.83 4.16
N CYS A 26 -5.84 13.99 3.69
CA CYS A 26 -6.66 15.16 4.01
C CYS A 26 -7.05 15.28 5.49
N LEU A 27 -6.95 14.19 6.26
CA LEU A 27 -7.26 14.17 7.69
C LEU A 27 -6.01 14.13 8.58
N VAL A 28 -4.81 14.07 8.00
CA VAL A 28 -3.56 13.95 8.74
C VAL A 28 -2.88 15.31 8.81
N LEU A 29 -2.58 15.76 10.03
CA LEU A 29 -1.79 16.96 10.26
C LEU A 29 -0.33 16.71 9.95
N VAL A 30 0.29 17.58 9.16
CA VAL A 30 1.71 17.48 8.77
C VAL A 30 2.63 17.39 10.00
N LEU A 31 2.29 18.07 11.10
CA LEU A 31 3.05 18.03 12.36
C LEU A 31 3.10 16.65 13.02
N THR A 32 2.15 15.75 12.72
CA THR A 32 2.14 14.38 13.23
C THR A 32 3.00 13.42 12.41
N CYS A 33 3.45 13.85 11.23
CA CYS A 33 4.21 13.04 10.30
C CYS A 33 5.72 12.99 10.61
N ASP A 34 6.14 13.48 11.77
CA ASP A 34 7.54 13.37 12.17
C ASP A 34 7.98 11.90 12.20
N SER A 35 9.13 11.61 11.60
CA SER A 35 9.66 10.24 11.44
C SER A 35 8.78 9.26 10.66
N TRP A 36 7.78 9.74 9.91
CA TRP A 36 6.96 8.89 9.04
C TRP A 36 7.62 8.74 7.66
N ASN A 37 7.69 7.50 7.15
CA ASN A 37 8.01 7.27 5.75
C ASN A 37 6.71 7.30 4.93
N ILE A 38 6.54 8.31 4.09
CA ILE A 38 5.32 8.52 3.31
C ILE A 38 5.60 8.19 1.84
N VAL A 39 4.81 7.27 1.28
CA VAL A 39 4.85 6.90 -0.14
C VAL A 39 3.54 7.31 -0.80
N THR A 40 3.65 8.14 -1.83
CA THR A 40 2.53 8.55 -2.70
C THR A 40 2.51 7.70 -3.98
N THR A 41 1.50 7.93 -4.84
CA THR A 41 1.39 7.17 -6.11
C THR A 41 2.61 7.38 -7.02
N GLU A 42 3.19 8.58 -7.02
CA GLU A 42 4.36 8.92 -7.82
C GLU A 42 5.64 8.24 -7.30
N GLY A 43 5.67 7.95 -6.00
CA GLY A 43 6.75 7.20 -5.35
C GLY A 43 6.76 5.71 -5.73
N LEU A 44 5.61 5.14 -6.10
CA LEU A 44 5.52 3.75 -6.59
C LEU A 44 6.03 3.60 -8.02
N GLY A 45 5.82 4.61 -8.85
CA GLY A 45 6.16 4.56 -10.25
C GLY A 45 5.70 5.81 -10.98
N ASN A 46 6.42 6.17 -12.04
CA ASN A 46 6.20 7.38 -12.81
C ASN A 46 6.73 7.24 -14.25
N LYS A 47 6.48 8.24 -15.09
CA LYS A 47 6.90 8.24 -16.50
C LYS A 47 8.42 8.14 -16.71
N ARG A 48 9.23 8.57 -15.75
CA ARG A 48 10.70 8.57 -15.85
C ARG A 48 11.30 7.22 -15.46
N ASN A 49 10.75 6.60 -14.42
CA ASN A 49 11.33 5.41 -13.79
C ASN A 49 10.58 4.11 -14.14
N GLY A 50 9.47 4.22 -14.86
CA GLY A 50 8.53 3.13 -15.10
C GLY A 50 7.40 3.09 -14.10
N TYR A 51 6.28 2.49 -14.51
CA TYR A 51 5.08 2.36 -13.69
C TYR A 51 5.09 1.05 -12.90
N HIS A 52 4.58 1.11 -11.66
CA HIS A 52 4.35 -0.07 -10.85
C HIS A 52 3.34 -1.01 -11.51
N ALA A 53 3.43 -2.32 -11.25
CA ALA A 53 2.52 -3.32 -11.83
C ALA A 53 1.04 -3.00 -11.56
N ILE A 54 0.72 -2.46 -10.37
CA ILE A 54 -0.63 -1.99 -10.02
C ILE A 54 -1.09 -0.86 -10.94
N GLN A 55 -0.25 0.16 -11.14
CA GLN A 55 -0.57 1.31 -12.00
C GLN A 55 -0.81 0.85 -13.45
N ALA A 56 0.08 0.01 -13.98
CA ALA A 56 -0.03 -0.53 -15.32
C ALA A 56 -1.26 -1.42 -15.49
N THR A 57 -1.59 -2.24 -14.49
CA THR A 57 -2.76 -3.13 -14.52
C THR A 57 -4.06 -2.35 -14.49
N LEU A 58 -4.16 -1.33 -13.63
CA LEU A 58 -5.34 -0.46 -13.55
C LEU A 58 -5.61 0.20 -14.90
N ALA A 59 -4.58 0.74 -15.56
CA ALA A 59 -4.70 1.33 -16.89
C ALA A 59 -5.07 0.29 -17.96
N LYS A 60 -4.37 -0.85 -18.01
CA LYS A 60 -4.59 -1.92 -19.00
C LYS A 60 -5.98 -2.54 -18.93
N LYS A 61 -6.58 -2.58 -17.75
CA LYS A 61 -7.90 -3.18 -17.51
C LYS A 61 -9.04 -2.15 -17.58
N ASN A 62 -8.79 -0.97 -18.14
CA ASN A 62 -9.77 0.13 -18.21
C ASN A 62 -10.35 0.49 -16.83
N GLY A 63 -9.56 0.32 -15.76
CA GLY A 63 -9.96 0.65 -14.39
C GLY A 63 -9.88 2.14 -14.07
N SER A 64 -9.61 2.98 -15.06
CA SER A 64 -9.54 4.44 -14.95
C SER A 64 -10.24 5.09 -16.14
N GLN A 65 -11.08 6.10 -15.86
CA GLN A 65 -11.71 6.94 -16.88
C GLN A 65 -11.13 8.36 -16.83
N CYS A 66 -11.70 9.25 -16.02
CA CYS A 66 -11.19 10.61 -15.82
C CYS A 66 -9.86 10.66 -15.04
N GLY A 67 -9.47 9.56 -14.38
CA GLY A 67 -8.20 9.42 -13.67
C GLY A 67 -8.14 10.02 -12.26
N TYR A 68 -9.15 10.78 -11.83
CA TYR A 68 -9.07 11.53 -10.57
C TYR A 68 -8.97 10.63 -9.33
N CYS A 69 -9.72 9.53 -9.28
CA CYS A 69 -9.71 8.59 -8.17
C CYS A 69 -8.59 7.53 -8.27
N SER A 70 -7.93 7.44 -9.43
CA SER A 70 -6.96 6.39 -9.73
C SER A 70 -5.75 6.38 -8.78
N PRO A 71 -5.16 7.52 -8.37
CA PRO A 71 -4.10 7.54 -7.35
C PRO A 71 -4.52 6.85 -6.04
N GLY A 72 -5.69 7.20 -5.51
CA GLY A 72 -6.21 6.61 -4.27
C GLY A 72 -6.49 5.10 -4.40
N MET A 73 -7.06 4.68 -5.53
CA MET A 73 -7.26 3.25 -5.83
C MET A 73 -5.94 2.48 -5.91
N VAL A 74 -4.92 3.05 -6.56
CA VAL A 74 -3.56 2.47 -6.64
C VAL A 74 -2.97 2.30 -5.25
N MET A 75 -3.04 3.32 -4.40
CA MET A 75 -2.47 3.24 -3.05
C MET A 75 -3.21 2.24 -2.14
N ASN A 76 -4.53 2.10 -2.29
CA ASN A 76 -5.29 1.06 -1.59
C ASN A 76 -4.91 -0.36 -2.05
N MET A 77 -4.75 -0.57 -3.36
CA MET A 77 -4.28 -1.86 -3.88
C MET A 77 -2.85 -2.17 -3.43
N TYR A 78 -1.98 -1.17 -3.38
CA TYR A 78 -0.60 -1.33 -2.89
C TYR A 78 -0.58 -1.75 -1.42
N ARG A 79 -1.43 -1.14 -0.58
CA ARG A 79 -1.58 -1.55 0.82
C ARG A 79 -2.02 -3.00 0.98
N TYR A 80 -2.91 -3.47 0.11
CA TYR A 80 -3.37 -4.85 0.10
C TYR A 80 -2.28 -5.83 -0.36
N GLU A 81 -1.46 -5.44 -1.34
CA GLU A 81 -0.28 -6.21 -1.76
C GLU A 81 0.72 -6.40 -0.62
N LEU A 82 1.04 -5.31 0.11
CA LEU A 82 1.90 -5.39 1.29
C LEU A 82 1.33 -6.30 2.38
N LEU A 83 0.00 -6.28 2.58
CA LEU A 83 -0.66 -7.16 3.55
C LEU A 83 -0.49 -8.64 3.16
N LYS A 84 -0.66 -8.96 1.88
CA LYS A 84 -0.47 -10.34 1.38
C LYS A 84 0.95 -10.83 1.62
N LEU A 85 1.95 -9.98 1.40
CA LEU A 85 3.35 -10.35 1.63
C LEU A 85 3.60 -10.65 3.11
N LEU A 86 3.07 -9.83 4.02
CA LEU A 86 3.17 -10.05 5.46
C LEU A 86 2.49 -11.35 5.91
N ILE A 87 1.26 -11.62 5.42
CA ILE A 87 0.53 -12.85 5.75
C ILE A 87 1.27 -14.07 5.19
N ASN A 88 1.72 -14.01 3.94
CA ASN A 88 2.46 -15.10 3.31
C ASN A 88 3.79 -15.38 4.04
N PHE A 89 4.47 -14.34 4.51
CA PHE A 89 5.66 -14.47 5.34
C PHE A 89 5.34 -15.18 6.66
N TYR A 90 4.30 -14.73 7.37
CA TYR A 90 3.88 -15.34 8.64
C TYR A 90 3.44 -16.80 8.50
N ILE A 91 2.67 -17.13 7.45
CA ILE A 91 2.27 -18.51 7.15
C ILE A 91 3.50 -19.38 6.87
N LYS A 92 4.48 -18.86 6.11
CA LYS A 92 5.73 -19.58 5.86
C LYS A 92 6.53 -19.83 7.13
N GLU A 93 6.62 -18.85 8.05
CA GLU A 93 7.27 -19.09 9.33
C GLU A 93 6.56 -20.16 10.15
N ILE A 94 5.22 -20.12 10.25
CA ILE A 94 4.46 -21.18 10.94
C ILE A 94 4.72 -22.55 10.32
N LEU A 95 4.67 -22.66 9.00
CA LEU A 95 4.95 -23.92 8.30
C LEU A 95 6.39 -24.37 8.51
N TYR A 96 7.36 -23.45 8.51
CA TYR A 96 8.78 -23.77 8.71
C TYR A 96 9.08 -24.23 10.15
N PHE A 97 8.57 -23.50 11.16
CA PHE A 97 8.69 -23.90 12.57
C PHE A 97 7.91 -25.17 12.88
N GLY A 98 6.74 -25.37 12.27
CA GLY A 98 5.95 -26.61 12.38
C GLY A 98 6.63 -27.82 11.73
N HIS A 99 7.43 -27.61 10.69
CA HIS A 99 8.21 -28.68 10.05
C HIS A 99 9.47 -29.05 10.86
N ILE A 100 10.09 -28.09 11.55
CA ILE A 100 11.26 -28.31 12.41
C ILE A 100 10.87 -29.14 13.64
N THR A 101 9.75 -28.84 14.30
CA THR A 101 9.28 -29.63 15.46
C THR A 101 8.96 -31.10 15.12
N PHE A 102 8.62 -31.41 13.87
CA PHE A 102 8.36 -32.79 13.42
C PHE A 102 9.62 -33.61 13.09
N LEU A 103 10.77 -32.95 12.89
CA LEU A 103 12.05 -33.58 12.56
C LEU A 103 12.99 -33.73 13.77
N THR A 104 12.66 -33.10 14.90
CA THR A 104 13.41 -33.19 16.16
C THR A 104 12.74 -34.08 17.23
N LEU A 105 11.68 -34.82 16.87
CA LEU A 105 11.02 -35.83 17.71
C LEU A 105 11.25 -37.24 17.15
#